data_AF-A0A1G9EZQ3-F1
#
_entry.id   AF-A0A1G9EZQ3-F1
#
_cell.length_a   1.000
_cell.length_b   1.000
_cell.length_c   1.000
_cell.angle_alpha   90.00
_cell.angle_beta   90.00
_cell.angle_gamma   90.00
#
_symmetry.space_group_name_H-M   'P 1'
#
loop_
_entity.id
_entity.type
_entity.pdbx_description
1 polymer ?
#
loop_
_entity_poly.entity_id
_entity_poly.type
_entity_poly.pdbx_seq_one_letter_code
_entity_poly.pdbx_strand_id
1 'polypeptide(L)'
;MELWERSATLELLEGLLVESTRSGRVAVVAGEAGIGKSVLVTEFARRCGAKARVLWGGCDRLVTPRALGPLHDIGRQSGGVLAERLRAGAAQEEIFAASLEELSGTRGRSHPVVVVEDAHWADEATLDWLVWLGRRIGRLPALLVVTYRDDEVGAEHPIRGALAALPSALVRRVRLRPLSHGCVAEQAGRAGRDPAMVYRLTGGNPLLVTELLGGEGPAVPSTVQDLMLDRPPARRTRRPRTRQASVASRSSGKIGRRRFRYGSRCRSWSTPPGVSASIQSAAASYSSGSR
;
A
#
# COMPACT_ATOMS: atom_id res chain seq x y z
N MET A 1 3.81 7.04 -25.50
CA MET A 1 5.00 6.92 -24.65
C MET A 1 5.41 5.45 -24.65
N GLU A 2 6.65 5.14 -24.99
CA GLU A 2 7.13 3.76 -25.09
C GLU A 2 7.39 3.19 -23.68
N LEU A 3 6.86 2.00 -23.38
CA LEU A 3 7.04 1.35 -22.08
C LEU A 3 8.27 0.44 -22.11
N TRP A 4 9.42 1.01 -21.76
CA TRP A 4 10.66 0.27 -21.71
C TRP A 4 10.72 -0.68 -20.51
N GLU A 5 10.90 -1.98 -20.77
CA GLU A 5 11.07 -3.03 -19.75
C GLU A 5 9.95 -3.05 -18.68
N ARG A 6 8.70 -2.80 -19.08
CA ARG A 6 7.53 -2.86 -18.18
C ARG A 6 6.50 -3.95 -18.52
N SER A 7 6.68 -4.69 -19.61
CA SER A 7 5.73 -5.71 -20.09
C SER A 7 5.36 -6.74 -19.02
N ALA A 8 6.34 -7.37 -18.37
CA ALA A 8 6.07 -8.37 -17.33
C ALA A 8 5.32 -7.80 -16.11
N THR A 9 5.52 -6.52 -15.78
CA THR A 9 4.79 -5.88 -14.69
C THR A 9 3.36 -5.57 -15.09
N LEU A 10 3.16 -5.16 -16.34
CA LEU A 10 1.85 -4.88 -16.91
C LEU A 10 1.02 -6.17 -17.00
N GLU A 11 1.60 -7.26 -17.48
CA GLU A 11 1.00 -8.60 -17.50
C GLU A 11 0.60 -9.08 -16.09
N LEU A 12 1.44 -8.78 -15.08
CA LEU A 12 1.10 -9.08 -13.68
C LEU A 12 -0.13 -8.30 -13.21
N LEU A 13 -0.24 -7.00 -13.51
CA LEU A 13 -1.42 -6.21 -13.15
C LEU A 13 -2.68 -6.71 -13.88
N GLU A 14 -2.56 -7.07 -15.15
CA GLU A 14 -3.64 -7.69 -15.94
C GLU A 14 -4.07 -9.03 -15.33
N GLY A 15 -3.12 -9.86 -14.86
CA GLY A 15 -3.42 -11.09 -14.12
C GLY A 15 -4.18 -10.84 -12.82
N LEU A 16 -3.77 -9.83 -12.04
CA LEU A 16 -4.46 -9.44 -10.80
C LEU A 16 -5.88 -8.94 -11.07
N LEU A 17 -6.11 -8.23 -12.18
CA LEU A 17 -7.45 -7.83 -12.60
C LEU A 17 -8.33 -9.06 -12.84
N VAL A 18 -7.83 -10.07 -13.55
CA VAL A 18 -8.58 -11.32 -13.79
C VAL A 18 -8.87 -12.04 -12.47
N GLU A 19 -7.90 -12.14 -11.57
CA GLU A 19 -8.13 -12.75 -10.24
C GLU A 19 -9.16 -11.98 -9.41
N SER A 20 -9.13 -10.64 -9.49
CA SER A 20 -10.03 -9.77 -8.73
C SER A 20 -11.50 -9.96 -9.07
N THR A 21 -11.84 -10.58 -10.21
CA THR A 21 -13.22 -10.91 -10.56
C THR A 21 -13.88 -11.89 -9.58
N ARG A 22 -13.08 -12.72 -8.89
CA ARG A 22 -13.57 -13.70 -7.90
C ARG A 22 -13.36 -13.27 -6.46
N SER A 23 -12.22 -12.64 -6.18
CA SER A 23 -11.86 -12.19 -4.85
C SER A 23 -10.89 -11.02 -4.97
N GLY A 24 -11.22 -9.91 -4.33
CA GLY A 24 -10.52 -8.67 -4.55
C GLY A 24 -9.04 -8.74 -4.20
N ARG A 25 -8.25 -7.97 -4.95
CA ARG A 25 -6.79 -7.97 -4.90
C ARG A 25 -6.27 -6.57 -4.63
N VAL A 26 -5.08 -6.50 -4.05
CA VAL A 26 -4.33 -5.26 -3.87
C VAL A 26 -2.99 -5.37 -4.57
N ALA A 27 -2.72 -4.49 -5.52
CA ALA A 27 -1.40 -4.30 -6.10
C ALA A 27 -0.73 -3.09 -5.43
N VAL A 28 0.47 -3.28 -4.88
CA VAL A 28 1.26 -2.19 -4.29
C VAL A 28 2.48 -1.97 -5.15
N VAL A 29 2.49 -0.86 -5.90
CA VAL A 29 3.55 -0.49 -6.85
C VAL A 29 4.51 0.51 -6.21
N ALA A 30 5.71 0.04 -5.90
CA ALA A 30 6.76 0.83 -5.28
C ALA A 30 7.86 1.18 -6.28
N GLY A 31 8.48 2.33 -6.09
CA GLY A 31 9.71 2.69 -6.77
C GLY A 31 9.98 4.18 -6.69
N GLU A 32 11.18 4.58 -7.06
CA GLU A 32 11.66 5.94 -6.87
C GLU A 32 10.92 6.98 -7.73
N ALA A 33 11.13 8.27 -7.46
CA ALA A 33 10.64 9.33 -8.33
C ALA A 33 11.10 9.13 -9.80
N GLY A 34 10.19 9.37 -10.76
CA GLY A 34 10.51 9.23 -12.19
C GLY A 34 10.68 7.79 -12.73
N ILE A 35 10.54 6.75 -11.88
CA ILE A 35 10.76 5.35 -12.30
C ILE A 35 9.71 4.79 -13.28
N GLY A 36 8.64 5.55 -13.53
CA GLY A 36 7.54 5.18 -14.43
C GLY A 36 6.34 4.49 -13.76
N LYS A 37 6.10 4.71 -12.45
CA LYS A 37 4.92 4.17 -11.73
C LYS A 37 3.62 4.60 -12.40
N SER A 38 3.40 5.92 -12.52
CA SER A 38 2.16 6.45 -13.09
C SER A 38 2.03 6.08 -14.57
N VAL A 39 3.13 6.08 -15.35
CA VAL A 39 3.12 5.63 -16.75
C VAL A 39 2.63 4.17 -16.87
N LEU A 40 3.13 3.28 -16.01
CA LEU A 40 2.68 1.88 -15.96
C LEU A 40 1.19 1.78 -15.62
N VAL A 41 0.72 2.49 -14.59
CA VAL A 41 -0.68 2.40 -14.15
C VAL A 41 -1.63 3.04 -15.17
N THR A 42 -1.23 4.14 -15.82
CA THR A 42 -1.99 4.75 -16.92
C THR A 42 -2.11 3.81 -18.10
N GLU A 43 -1.03 3.14 -18.51
CA GLU A 43 -1.10 2.14 -19.57
C GLU A 43 -1.98 0.96 -19.17
N PHE A 44 -1.84 0.46 -17.94
CA PHE A 44 -2.69 -0.60 -17.42
C PHE A 44 -4.17 -0.21 -17.50
N ALA A 45 -4.53 0.99 -17.04
CA ALA A 45 -5.89 1.51 -17.14
C ALA A 45 -6.37 1.60 -18.59
N ARG A 46 -5.51 2.05 -19.52
CA ARG A 46 -5.81 2.11 -20.95
C ARG A 46 -6.10 0.72 -21.52
N ARG A 47 -5.30 -0.31 -21.15
CA ARG A 47 -5.46 -1.69 -21.61
C ARG A 47 -6.67 -2.42 -21.01
N CYS A 48 -7.11 -2.01 -19.82
CA CYS A 48 -8.35 -2.51 -19.24
C CYS A 48 -9.54 -2.22 -20.18
N GLY A 49 -9.57 -1.05 -20.81
CA GLY A 49 -10.66 -0.63 -21.70
C GLY A 49 -12.03 -0.79 -21.02
N ALA A 50 -13.01 -1.33 -21.75
CA ALA A 50 -14.37 -1.54 -21.22
C ALA A 50 -14.49 -2.69 -20.19
N LYS A 51 -13.42 -3.46 -19.95
CA LYS A 51 -13.46 -4.62 -19.02
C LYS A 51 -13.51 -4.18 -17.56
N ALA A 52 -12.99 -2.99 -17.27
CA ALA A 52 -12.93 -2.43 -15.93
C ALA A 52 -13.35 -0.97 -15.91
N ARG A 53 -13.93 -0.56 -14.79
CA ARG A 53 -14.17 0.84 -14.48
C ARG A 53 -13.05 1.32 -13.60
N VAL A 54 -12.14 2.10 -14.17
CA VAL A 54 -10.98 2.64 -13.44
C VAL A 54 -11.40 3.93 -12.74
N LEU A 55 -11.27 3.95 -11.42
CA LEU A 55 -11.53 5.07 -10.53
C LEU A 55 -10.20 5.52 -9.93
N TRP A 56 -9.83 6.77 -10.15
CA TRP A 56 -8.48 7.27 -9.87
C TRP A 56 -8.49 8.32 -8.74
N GLY A 57 -7.63 8.20 -7.75
CA GLY A 57 -7.45 9.20 -6.71
C GLY A 57 -5.98 9.51 -6.47
N GLY A 58 -5.65 10.80 -6.35
CA GLY A 58 -4.29 11.26 -6.07
C GLY A 58 -4.12 11.67 -4.62
N CYS A 59 -2.94 11.42 -4.07
CA CYS A 59 -2.49 12.09 -2.86
C CYS A 59 -1.61 13.26 -3.26
N ASP A 60 -1.92 14.45 -2.76
CA ASP A 60 -1.20 15.67 -3.11
C ASP A 60 -0.14 16.02 -2.05
N ARG A 61 1.03 16.50 -2.49
CA ARG A 61 2.08 17.03 -1.60
C ARG A 61 1.71 18.44 -1.10
N LEU A 62 0.67 18.53 -0.28
CA LEU A 62 0.20 19.81 0.28
C LEU A 62 0.74 20.04 1.69
N VAL A 63 0.95 21.31 2.04
CA VAL A 63 1.31 21.72 3.41
C VAL A 63 0.22 21.31 4.40
N THR A 64 -1.04 21.53 4.02
CA THR A 64 -2.22 21.00 4.69
C THR A 64 -2.84 19.91 3.81
N PRO A 65 -2.61 18.63 4.13
CA PRO A 65 -3.18 17.52 3.35
C PRO A 65 -4.69 17.65 3.22
N ARG A 66 -5.21 17.33 2.04
CA ARG A 66 -6.66 17.19 1.82
C ARG A 66 -7.08 15.88 2.46
N ALA A 67 -7.81 15.96 3.58
CA ALA A 67 -8.39 14.78 4.22
C ALA A 67 -9.16 13.95 3.19
N LEU A 68 -8.87 12.64 3.13
CA LEU A 68 -9.52 11.72 2.18
C LEU A 68 -9.41 12.17 0.72
N GLY A 69 -8.31 12.84 0.33
CA GLY A 69 -8.08 13.37 -1.02
C GLY A 69 -8.43 12.39 -2.15
N PRO A 70 -7.91 11.16 -2.15
CA PRO A 70 -8.24 10.15 -3.16
C PRO A 70 -9.73 9.82 -3.23
N LEU A 71 -10.46 9.77 -2.11
CA LEU A 71 -11.90 9.47 -2.11
C LEU A 71 -12.70 10.61 -2.74
N HIS A 72 -12.30 11.87 -2.52
CA HIS A 72 -12.90 13.02 -3.21
C HIS A 72 -12.74 12.95 -4.72
N ASP A 73 -11.59 12.48 -5.21
CA ASP A 73 -11.33 12.33 -6.65
C ASP A 73 -12.14 11.16 -7.23
N ILE A 74 -12.16 10.02 -6.52
CA ILE A 74 -12.94 8.83 -6.89
C ILE A 74 -14.44 9.13 -6.92
N GLY A 75 -14.98 9.79 -5.88
CA GLY A 75 -16.38 10.15 -5.79
C GLY A 75 -16.82 11.07 -6.92
N ARG A 76 -15.96 12.00 -7.36
CA ARG A 76 -16.23 12.84 -8.55
C ARG A 76 -16.34 12.04 -9.84
N GLN A 77 -15.58 10.95 -9.99
CA GLN A 77 -15.61 10.09 -11.17
C GLN A 77 -16.77 9.09 -11.15
N SER A 78 -17.05 8.49 -9.99
CA SER A 78 -18.08 7.46 -9.87
C SER A 78 -19.50 8.03 -9.84
N GLY A 79 -19.65 9.24 -9.30
CA GLY A 79 -20.94 9.75 -8.85
C GLY A 79 -21.56 8.91 -7.73
N GLY A 80 -22.85 9.11 -7.46
CA GLY A 80 -23.64 8.30 -6.53
C GLY A 80 -23.36 8.55 -5.04
N VAL A 81 -23.63 7.54 -4.22
CA VAL A 81 -23.67 7.63 -2.74
C VAL A 81 -22.35 8.13 -2.16
N LEU A 82 -21.20 7.63 -2.62
CA LEU A 82 -19.89 8.11 -2.14
C LEU A 82 -19.74 9.62 -2.36
N ALA A 83 -20.08 10.09 -3.56
CA ALA A 83 -19.98 11.49 -3.92
C ALA A 83 -20.94 12.37 -3.09
N GLU A 84 -22.14 11.87 -2.79
CA GLU A 84 -23.12 12.55 -1.94
C GLU A 84 -22.62 12.67 -0.50
N ARG A 85 -22.12 11.58 0.10
CA ARG A 85 -21.58 11.57 1.47
C ARG A 85 -20.39 12.51 1.63
N LEU A 86 -19.49 12.52 0.64
CA LEU A 86 -18.34 13.43 0.64
C LEU A 86 -18.75 14.91 0.55
N ARG A 87 -19.76 15.24 -0.28
CA ARG A 87 -20.27 16.63 -0.38
C ARG A 87 -21.02 17.06 0.87
N ALA A 88 -21.72 16.14 1.51
CA ALA A 88 -22.46 16.40 2.75
C ALA A 88 -21.54 16.54 3.97
N GLY A 89 -20.23 16.29 3.85
CA GLY A 89 -19.32 16.27 4.99
C GLY A 89 -19.69 15.18 6.01
N ALA A 90 -20.15 14.02 5.53
CA ALA A 90 -20.56 12.93 6.38
C ALA A 90 -19.42 12.39 7.25
N ALA A 91 -19.77 11.66 8.30
CA ALA A 91 -18.79 11.00 9.16
C ALA A 91 -17.91 10.02 8.37
N GLN A 92 -16.70 9.78 8.85
CA GLN A 92 -15.70 8.94 8.19
C GLN A 92 -16.22 7.51 7.97
N GLU A 93 -16.96 6.96 8.94
CA GLU A 93 -17.57 5.63 8.82
C GLU A 93 -18.59 5.54 7.68
N GLU A 94 -19.39 6.59 7.48
CA GLU A 94 -20.36 6.67 6.38
C GLU A 94 -19.65 6.75 5.02
N ILE A 95 -18.58 7.56 4.93
CA ILE A 95 -17.77 7.69 3.72
C ILE A 95 -17.11 6.34 3.39
N PHE A 96 -16.58 5.64 4.39
CA PHE A 96 -15.94 4.34 4.20
C PHE A 96 -16.93 3.30 3.72
N ALA A 97 -18.11 3.23 4.36
CA ALA A 97 -19.19 2.35 3.95
C ALA A 97 -19.66 2.65 2.51
N ALA A 98 -19.86 3.92 2.16
CA ALA A 98 -20.24 4.32 0.81
C ALA A 98 -19.16 3.97 -0.23
N SER A 99 -17.87 4.08 0.13
CA SER A 99 -16.78 3.65 -0.75
C SER A 99 -16.81 2.14 -1.01
N LEU A 100 -17.15 1.35 0.01
CA LEU A 100 -17.26 -0.11 -0.14
C LEU A 100 -18.45 -0.49 -1.04
N GLU A 101 -19.58 0.18 -0.88
CA GLU A 101 -20.78 -0.01 -1.71
C GLU A 101 -20.49 0.29 -3.19
N GLU A 102 -19.78 1.39 -3.45
CA GLU A 102 -19.37 1.79 -4.80
C GLU A 102 -18.46 0.76 -5.48
N LEU A 103 -17.70 -0.02 -4.70
CA LEU A 103 -16.85 -1.11 -5.17
C LEU A 103 -17.52 -2.48 -5.18
N SER A 104 -18.65 -2.62 -4.49
CA SER A 104 -19.44 -3.85 -4.46
C SER A 104 -20.36 -3.97 -5.68
N GLY A 105 -20.79 -2.82 -6.23
CA GLY A 105 -21.69 -2.78 -7.38
C GLY A 105 -21.00 -3.07 -8.71
N THR A 106 -21.64 -3.87 -9.56
CA THR A 106 -21.27 -4.01 -10.98
C THR A 106 -22.07 -3.04 -11.82
N ARG A 107 -21.53 -1.85 -12.09
CA ARG A 107 -22.13 -0.94 -13.10
C ARG A 107 -21.75 -1.42 -14.50
N GLY A 108 -22.73 -1.90 -15.27
CA GLY A 108 -22.55 -2.26 -16.68
C GLY A 108 -21.57 -3.43 -16.94
N ARG A 109 -21.50 -4.42 -16.04
CA ARG A 109 -20.59 -5.59 -16.10
C ARG A 109 -19.08 -5.27 -16.04
N SER A 110 -18.71 -4.04 -15.73
CA SER A 110 -17.31 -3.62 -15.57
C SER A 110 -16.85 -3.79 -14.12
N HIS A 111 -15.66 -4.35 -13.93
CA HIS A 111 -15.09 -4.58 -12.59
C HIS A 111 -14.40 -3.30 -12.09
N PRO A 112 -14.63 -2.88 -10.85
CA PRO A 112 -13.98 -1.68 -10.33
C PRO A 112 -12.48 -1.90 -10.11
N VAL A 113 -11.69 -0.98 -10.68
CA VAL A 113 -10.26 -0.83 -10.41
C VAL A 113 -10.09 0.51 -9.73
N VAL A 114 -9.62 0.52 -8.49
CA VAL A 114 -9.31 1.75 -7.76
C VAL A 114 -7.83 1.99 -7.83
N VAL A 115 -7.42 3.16 -8.27
CA VAL A 115 -6.03 3.60 -8.26
C VAL A 115 -5.87 4.67 -7.19
N VAL A 116 -4.92 4.49 -6.29
CA VAL A 116 -4.48 5.48 -5.30
C VAL A 116 -3.03 5.81 -5.62
N GLU A 117 -2.82 6.96 -6.26
CA GLU A 117 -1.50 7.44 -6.62
C GLU A 117 -0.82 8.15 -5.45
N ASP A 118 0.51 7.99 -5.38
CA ASP A 118 1.40 8.70 -4.49
C ASP A 118 1.00 8.61 -3.00
N ALA A 119 0.55 7.43 -2.55
CA ALA A 119 0.04 7.17 -1.20
C ALA A 119 1.03 7.45 -0.04
N HIS A 120 2.28 7.79 -0.34
CA HIS A 120 3.24 8.29 0.65
C HIS A 120 2.94 9.73 1.08
N TRP A 121 2.20 10.51 0.27
CA TRP A 121 1.67 11.81 0.65
C TRP A 121 0.24 11.75 1.21
N ALA A 122 -0.30 10.54 1.45
CA ALA A 122 -1.63 10.37 2.01
C ALA A 122 -1.73 10.93 3.44
N ASP A 123 -2.86 11.57 3.75
CA ASP A 123 -3.22 11.95 5.10
C ASP A 123 -3.61 10.72 5.95
N GLU A 124 -3.72 10.90 7.26
CA GLU A 124 -4.04 9.83 8.22
C GLU A 124 -5.38 9.15 7.92
N ALA A 125 -6.42 9.90 7.58
CA ALA A 125 -7.74 9.34 7.28
C ALA A 125 -7.71 8.51 5.98
N THR A 126 -6.94 8.93 4.98
CA THR A 126 -6.71 8.13 3.76
C THR A 126 -5.96 6.83 4.08
N LEU A 127 -4.96 6.86 4.95
CA LEU A 127 -4.24 5.66 5.37
C LEU A 127 -5.14 4.69 6.15
N ASP A 128 -5.99 5.21 7.04
CA ASP A 128 -6.99 4.42 7.76
C ASP A 128 -7.99 3.78 6.79
N TRP A 129 -8.44 4.54 5.78
CA TRP A 129 -9.29 4.01 4.71
C TRP A 129 -8.62 2.88 3.95
N LEU A 130 -7.35 3.01 3.56
CA LEU A 130 -6.60 1.96 2.85
C LEU A 130 -6.55 0.67 3.67
N VAL A 131 -6.29 0.76 4.98
CA VAL A 131 -6.30 -0.39 5.89
C VAL A 131 -7.71 -0.97 6.01
N TRP A 132 -8.71 -0.12 6.21
CA TRP A 132 -10.10 -0.51 6.41
C TRP A 132 -10.67 -1.23 5.19
N LEU A 133 -10.45 -0.68 3.99
CA LEU A 133 -10.89 -1.25 2.71
C LEU A 133 -10.09 -2.50 2.39
N GLY A 134 -8.76 -2.46 2.50
CA GLY A 134 -7.89 -3.58 2.14
C GLY A 134 -8.12 -4.83 2.99
N ARG A 135 -8.63 -4.70 4.22
CA ARG A 135 -9.08 -5.85 5.04
C ARG A 135 -10.40 -6.46 4.58
N ARG A 136 -11.21 -5.73 3.81
CA ARG A 136 -12.54 -6.15 3.34
C ARG A 136 -12.57 -6.50 1.85
N ILE A 137 -11.56 -6.07 1.10
CA ILE A 137 -11.52 -6.17 -0.36
C ILE A 137 -11.63 -7.61 -0.88
N GLY A 138 -11.19 -8.61 -0.11
CA GLY A 138 -11.28 -10.03 -0.52
C GLY A 138 -12.71 -10.51 -0.77
N ARG A 139 -13.73 -9.80 -0.28
CA ARG A 139 -15.17 -10.07 -0.52
C ARG A 139 -15.75 -9.32 -1.72
N LEU A 140 -14.95 -8.49 -2.37
CA LEU A 140 -15.36 -7.64 -3.48
C LEU A 140 -14.78 -8.17 -4.78
N PRO A 141 -15.48 -8.01 -5.91
CA PRO A 141 -14.91 -8.28 -7.22
C PRO A 141 -14.07 -7.07 -7.72
N ALA A 142 -13.08 -6.62 -6.94
CA ALA A 142 -12.40 -5.34 -7.12
C ALA A 142 -10.86 -5.43 -7.04
N LEU A 143 -10.16 -4.60 -7.82
CA LEU A 143 -8.70 -4.43 -7.74
C LEU A 143 -8.36 -3.05 -7.16
N LEU A 144 -7.56 -3.01 -6.09
CA LEU A 144 -6.96 -1.79 -5.57
C LEU A 144 -5.50 -1.71 -5.99
N VAL A 145 -5.10 -0.65 -6.67
CA VAL A 145 -3.72 -0.34 -7.05
C VAL A 145 -3.25 0.85 -6.23
N VAL A 146 -2.17 0.67 -5.47
CA VAL A 146 -1.59 1.73 -4.64
C VAL A 146 -0.18 1.98 -5.12
N THR A 147 0.15 3.22 -5.48
CA THR A 147 1.52 3.62 -5.84
C THR A 147 2.17 4.38 -4.70
N TYR A 148 3.47 4.21 -4.49
CA TYR A 148 4.23 5.04 -3.55
C TYR A 148 5.72 5.10 -3.90
N ARG A 149 6.40 6.11 -3.36
CA ARG A 149 7.84 6.34 -3.50
C ARG A 149 8.61 5.67 -2.37
N ASP A 150 9.46 4.70 -2.67
CA ASP A 150 10.24 3.99 -1.66
C ASP A 150 11.48 4.76 -1.19
N ASP A 151 11.90 5.80 -1.92
CA ASP A 151 12.97 6.74 -1.59
C ASP A 151 12.54 7.84 -0.61
N GLU A 152 11.27 8.21 -0.57
CA GLU A 152 10.70 9.18 0.39
C GLU A 152 10.16 8.51 1.67
N VAL A 153 10.09 7.18 1.71
CA VAL A 153 9.48 6.42 2.81
C VAL A 153 10.53 5.90 3.80
N GLY A 154 10.73 6.67 4.88
CA GLY A 154 11.58 6.33 6.02
C GLY A 154 11.07 5.14 6.86
N ALA A 155 11.78 4.75 7.91
CA ALA A 155 11.38 3.63 8.78
C ALA A 155 10.04 3.89 9.51
N GLU A 156 9.87 5.13 10.00
CA GLU A 156 8.70 5.55 10.80
C GLU A 156 7.54 6.07 9.95
N HIS A 157 7.62 6.00 8.62
CA HIS A 157 6.59 6.59 7.76
C HIS A 157 5.26 5.82 7.89
N PRO A 158 4.12 6.49 8.18
CA PRO A 158 2.83 5.84 8.47
C PRO A 158 2.34 4.84 7.41
N ILE A 159 2.56 5.13 6.12
CA ILE A 159 2.24 4.22 5.01
C ILE A 159 2.80 2.80 5.19
N ARG A 160 3.95 2.61 5.85
CA ARG A 160 4.52 1.28 6.06
C ARG A 160 3.65 0.45 7.00
N GLY A 161 3.15 1.07 8.07
CA GLY A 161 2.20 0.44 8.99
C GLY A 161 0.90 0.10 8.27
N ALA A 162 0.36 1.05 7.48
CA ALA A 162 -0.86 0.83 6.71
C ALA A 162 -0.71 -0.35 5.73
N LEU A 163 0.35 -0.38 4.92
CA LEU A 163 0.60 -1.46 3.97
C LEU A 163 0.92 -2.80 4.64
N ALA A 164 1.52 -2.79 5.84
CA ALA A 164 1.79 -4.00 6.61
C ALA A 164 0.52 -4.59 7.25
N ALA A 165 -0.48 -3.75 7.56
CA ALA A 165 -1.76 -4.17 8.12
C ALA A 165 -2.70 -4.84 7.10
N LEU A 166 -2.34 -4.82 5.81
CA LEU A 166 -3.10 -5.46 4.73
C LEU A 166 -2.90 -6.98 4.72
N PRO A 167 -3.94 -7.79 4.45
CA PRO A 167 -3.81 -9.25 4.38
C PRO A 167 -2.84 -9.68 3.27
N SER A 168 -1.74 -10.35 3.65
CA SER A 168 -0.68 -10.74 2.71
C SER A 168 -1.17 -11.62 1.56
N ALA A 169 -2.18 -12.46 1.80
CA ALA A 169 -2.79 -13.33 0.80
C ALA A 169 -3.52 -12.57 -0.33
N LEU A 170 -3.90 -11.30 -0.10
CA LEU A 170 -4.59 -10.45 -1.08
C LEU A 170 -3.66 -9.43 -1.73
N VAL A 171 -2.45 -9.23 -1.19
CA VAL A 171 -1.54 -8.15 -1.56
C VAL A 171 -0.40 -8.68 -2.42
N ARG A 172 -0.27 -8.13 -3.63
CA ARG A 172 0.90 -8.30 -4.48
C ARG A 172 1.77 -7.05 -4.46
N ARG A 173 2.98 -7.17 -3.92
CA ARG A 173 3.98 -6.08 -3.95
C ARG A 173 4.80 -6.15 -5.24
N VAL A 174 4.88 -5.02 -5.93
CA VAL A 174 5.57 -4.84 -7.20
C VAL A 174 6.58 -3.72 -7.00
N ARG A 175 7.87 -3.99 -7.19
CA ARG A 175 8.91 -2.96 -7.12
C ARG A 175 9.48 -2.71 -8.50
N LEU A 176 9.30 -1.49 -9.01
CA LEU A 176 9.87 -1.10 -10.29
C LEU A 176 11.37 -0.94 -10.15
N ARG A 177 12.09 -1.44 -11.15
CA ARG A 177 13.55 -1.36 -11.22
C ARG A 177 13.95 -0.30 -12.24
N PRO A 178 15.12 0.34 -12.06
CA PRO A 178 15.70 1.14 -13.13
C PRO A 178 15.83 0.33 -14.41
N LEU A 179 15.84 1.01 -15.55
CA LEU A 179 16.09 0.40 -16.85
C LEU A 179 17.46 -0.28 -16.83
N SER A 180 17.53 -1.43 -17.47
CA SER A 180 18.78 -2.14 -17.63
C SER A 180 19.77 -1.32 -18.46
N HIS A 181 21.07 -1.61 -18.28
CA HIS A 181 22.10 -1.04 -19.13
C HIS A 181 21.86 -1.34 -20.62
N GLY A 182 21.33 -2.53 -20.94
CA GLY A 182 21.01 -2.91 -22.31
C GLY A 182 19.92 -2.03 -22.93
N CYS A 183 18.83 -1.79 -22.19
CA CYS A 183 17.76 -0.90 -22.63
C CYS A 183 18.27 0.54 -22.82
N VAL A 184 19.00 1.09 -21.85
CA VAL A 184 19.55 2.44 -21.98
C VAL A 184 20.51 2.55 -23.17
N ALA A 185 21.33 1.53 -23.42
CA ALA A 185 22.25 1.52 -24.55
C ALA A 185 21.54 1.49 -25.90
N GLU A 186 20.48 0.70 -26.01
CA GLU A 186 19.65 0.65 -27.21
C GLU A 186 19.01 2.02 -27.50
N GLN A 187 18.38 2.64 -26.49
CA GLN A 187 17.70 3.92 -26.67
C GLN A 187 18.67 5.07 -26.92
N ALA A 188 19.83 5.08 -26.25
CA ALA A 188 20.89 6.04 -26.51
C ALA A 188 21.45 5.91 -27.93
N GLY A 189 21.66 4.69 -28.41
CA GLY A 189 22.11 4.44 -29.78
C GLY A 189 21.14 4.98 -30.82
N ARG A 190 19.83 4.76 -30.63
CA ARG A 190 18.77 5.32 -31.51
C ARG A 190 18.77 6.85 -31.55
N ALA A 191 19.11 7.50 -30.43
CA ALA A 191 19.18 8.95 -30.32
C ALA A 191 20.55 9.55 -30.68
N GLY A 192 21.52 8.74 -31.14
CA GLY A 192 22.88 9.20 -31.44
C GLY A 192 23.66 9.69 -30.21
N ARG A 193 23.36 9.17 -29.02
CA ARG A 193 23.98 9.53 -27.74
C ARG A 193 24.91 8.44 -27.24
N ASP A 194 25.93 8.82 -26.46
CA ASP A 194 26.82 7.88 -25.78
C ASP A 194 26.05 7.09 -24.69
N PRO A 195 25.85 5.76 -24.86
CA PRO A 195 25.20 4.91 -23.86
C PRO A 195 25.81 4.99 -22.46
N ALA A 196 27.14 5.03 -22.38
CA ALA A 196 27.84 4.98 -21.10
C ALA A 196 27.63 6.27 -20.31
N MET A 197 27.65 7.41 -21.00
CA MET A 197 27.31 8.71 -20.43
C MET A 197 25.87 8.74 -19.92
N VAL A 198 24.91 8.35 -20.76
CA VAL A 198 23.48 8.38 -20.39
C VAL A 198 23.22 7.49 -19.18
N TYR A 199 23.75 6.26 -19.16
CA TYR A 199 23.54 5.37 -18.02
C TYR A 199 24.20 5.88 -16.75
N ARG A 200 25.43 6.41 -16.83
CA ARG A 200 26.15 6.97 -15.67
C ARG A 200 25.41 8.13 -15.02
N LEU A 201 24.83 9.02 -15.82
CA LEU A 201 24.11 10.19 -15.31
C LEU A 201 22.73 9.81 -14.76
N THR A 202 22.02 8.89 -15.40
CA THR A 202 20.61 8.60 -15.06
C THR A 202 20.45 7.44 -14.07
N GLY A 203 21.44 6.54 -14.00
CA GLY A 203 21.31 5.26 -13.32
C GLY A 203 20.17 4.40 -13.87
N GLY A 204 19.75 4.61 -15.12
CA GLY A 204 18.60 3.94 -15.73
C GLY A 204 17.23 4.46 -15.26
N ASN A 205 17.15 5.63 -14.62
CA ASN A 205 15.85 6.24 -14.33
C ASN A 205 15.14 6.67 -15.63
N PRO A 206 13.97 6.11 -15.99
CA PRO A 206 13.29 6.40 -17.25
C PRO A 206 13.07 7.89 -17.53
N LEU A 207 12.63 8.67 -16.54
CA LEU A 207 12.40 10.10 -16.70
C LEU A 207 13.70 10.80 -17.11
N LEU A 208 14.78 10.57 -16.37
CA LEU A 208 16.07 11.19 -16.67
C LEU A 208 16.66 10.70 -17.99
N VAL A 209 16.45 9.43 -18.35
CA VAL A 209 16.84 8.90 -19.67
C VAL A 209 16.09 9.64 -20.76
N THR A 210 14.76 9.73 -20.70
CA THR A 210 13.96 10.42 -21.71
C THR A 210 14.38 11.88 -21.87
N GLU A 211 14.60 12.61 -20.77
CA GLU A 211 15.07 14.00 -20.80
C GLU A 211 16.47 14.13 -21.46
N LEU A 212 17.42 13.27 -21.12
CA LEU A 212 18.76 13.30 -21.73
C LEU A 212 18.77 12.92 -23.21
N LEU A 213 17.86 12.03 -23.62
CA LEU A 213 17.73 11.66 -25.03
C LEU A 213 17.06 12.79 -25.85
N GLY A 214 16.19 13.60 -25.21
CA GLY A 214 15.46 14.70 -25.85
C GLY A 214 16.19 16.04 -25.93
N GLY A 215 17.17 16.31 -25.05
CA GLY A 215 17.89 17.60 -25.04
C GLY A 215 18.86 17.76 -26.21
N GLU A 216 19.05 18.98 -26.74
CA GLU A 216 20.03 19.25 -27.80
C GLU A 216 21.47 19.42 -27.24
N GLY A 217 22.45 18.73 -27.82
CA GLY A 217 23.87 18.85 -27.44
C GLY A 217 24.31 18.01 -26.22
N PRO A 218 25.63 17.93 -25.93
CA PRO A 218 26.19 17.01 -24.92
C PRO A 218 26.02 17.48 -23.46
N ALA A 219 25.45 18.68 -23.24
CA ALA A 219 25.24 19.22 -21.92
C ALA A 219 24.01 18.59 -21.24
N VAL A 220 24.10 18.40 -19.92
CA VAL A 220 22.96 17.94 -19.10
C VAL A 220 21.92 19.07 -19.03
N PRO A 221 20.67 18.88 -19.48
CA PRO A 221 19.62 19.88 -19.36
C PRO A 221 19.44 20.32 -17.90
N SER A 222 19.15 21.60 -17.66
CA SER A 222 18.87 22.11 -16.30
C SER A 222 17.73 21.37 -15.62
N THR A 223 16.74 20.89 -16.39
CA THR A 223 15.64 20.04 -15.89
C THR A 223 16.15 18.76 -15.23
N VAL A 224 17.19 18.12 -15.78
CA VAL A 224 17.81 16.93 -15.18
C VAL A 224 18.55 17.30 -13.89
N GLN A 225 19.17 18.49 -13.83
CA GLN A 225 19.84 18.97 -12.62
C GLN A 225 18.82 19.22 -11.49
N ASP A 226 17.70 19.88 -11.80
CA ASP A 226 16.64 20.16 -10.82
C ASP A 226 15.99 18.85 -10.32
N LEU A 227 15.74 17.89 -11.21
CA LEU A 227 15.23 16.56 -10.84
C LEU A 227 16.22 15.74 -10.00
N MET A 228 17.53 15.94 -10.21
CA MET A 228 18.56 15.32 -9.37
C MET A 228 18.63 15.95 -7.98
N LEU A 229 18.40 17.26 -7.85
CA LEU A 229 18.42 17.98 -6.58
C LEU A 229 17.21 17.62 -5.69
N ASP A 230 16.04 17.39 -6.29
CA ASP A 230 14.84 16.94 -5.58
C ASP A 230 14.91 15.48 -5.11
N ARG A 231 15.93 14.73 -5.54
CA ARG A 231 16.15 13.34 -5.13
C ARG A 231 16.86 13.30 -3.78
N PRO A 232 16.32 12.62 -2.76
CA PRO A 232 17.07 12.37 -1.55
C PRO A 232 18.34 11.57 -1.89
N PRO A 233 19.51 11.93 -1.34
CA PRO A 233 20.77 11.26 -1.69
C PRO A 233 20.64 9.76 -1.45
N ALA A 234 21.04 8.96 -2.44
CA ALA A 234 20.98 7.51 -2.36
C ALA A 234 21.59 7.05 -1.03
N ARG A 235 20.75 6.47 -0.15
CA ARG A 235 21.22 5.91 1.13
C ARG A 235 22.26 4.86 0.81
N ARG A 236 23.55 5.22 0.91
CA ARG A 236 24.64 4.25 1.03
C ARG A 236 24.26 3.35 2.19
N THR A 237 23.92 2.10 1.90
CA THR A 237 23.71 1.06 2.89
C THR A 237 25.03 0.81 3.58
N ARG A 238 25.34 1.65 4.57
CA ARG A 238 26.47 1.44 5.46
C ARG A 238 26.10 0.21 6.27
N ARG A 239 26.66 -0.96 5.89
CA ARG A 239 26.53 -2.22 6.63
C ARG A 239 26.70 -1.91 8.12
N PRO A 240 25.73 -2.27 8.99
CA PRO A 240 25.93 -2.10 10.41
C PRO A 240 27.11 -2.99 10.79
N ARG A 241 28.19 -2.38 11.31
CA ARG A 241 29.24 -3.11 12.01
C ARG A 241 28.58 -3.72 13.24
N THR A 242 28.28 -5.00 13.18
CA THR A 242 27.90 -5.80 14.34
C THR A 242 29.06 -5.76 15.34
N ARG A 243 28.99 -4.87 16.33
CA ARG A 243 29.72 -5.05 17.58
C ARG A 243 28.97 -6.14 18.34
N GLN A 244 29.51 -7.36 18.28
CA GLN A 244 29.14 -8.42 19.23
C GLN A 244 29.48 -7.92 20.63
N ALA A 245 28.46 -7.57 21.41
CA ALA A 245 28.58 -7.50 22.85
C ALA A 245 28.39 -8.92 23.39
N SER A 246 29.49 -9.56 23.75
CA SER A 246 29.52 -10.80 24.50
C SER A 246 28.95 -10.54 25.90
N VAL A 247 27.75 -11.06 26.17
CA VAL A 247 27.23 -11.19 27.54
C VAL A 247 27.92 -12.40 28.16
N ALA A 248 28.99 -12.13 28.90
CA ALA A 248 29.60 -13.12 29.77
C ALA A 248 28.70 -13.35 30.98
N SER A 249 28.19 -14.57 31.09
CA SER A 249 27.57 -15.10 32.30
C SER A 249 28.59 -15.08 33.45
N ARG A 250 28.24 -14.44 34.56
CA ARG A 250 28.85 -14.71 35.87
C ARG A 250 27.74 -14.99 36.87
N SER A 251 27.49 -16.28 37.08
CA SER A 251 26.90 -16.80 38.30
C SER A 251 28.00 -16.86 39.37
N SER A 252 27.75 -16.23 40.52
CA SER A 252 28.33 -16.60 41.81
C SER A 252 27.53 -15.87 42.88
N GLY A 253 26.82 -16.66 43.68
CA GLY A 253 25.84 -16.19 44.64
C GLY A 253 26.44 -15.54 45.89
N LYS A 254 25.56 -14.94 46.68
CA LYS A 254 25.67 -14.96 48.13
C LYS A 254 24.27 -14.93 48.75
N ILE A 255 24.11 -15.90 49.64
CA ILE A 255 22.96 -16.29 50.43
C ILE A 255 22.60 -15.18 51.42
N GLY A 256 21.31 -14.89 51.57
CA GLY A 256 20.77 -13.98 52.58
C GLY A 256 19.35 -14.40 52.98
N ARG A 257 19.29 -15.23 54.02
CA ARG A 257 18.10 -15.78 54.68
C ARG A 257 16.95 -14.76 54.87
N ARG A 258 15.70 -15.21 54.68
CA ARG A 258 14.68 -15.23 55.76
C ARG A 258 13.43 -16.04 55.36
N ARG A 259 13.01 -16.87 56.32
CA ARG A 259 11.79 -17.71 56.35
C ARG A 259 10.53 -16.86 56.18
N PHE A 260 9.48 -17.40 55.55
CA PHE A 260 8.24 -17.75 56.26
C PHE A 260 7.34 -18.70 55.46
N ARG A 261 6.70 -19.61 56.18
CA ARG A 261 5.81 -20.68 55.72
C ARG A 261 4.36 -20.20 55.56
N TYR A 262 3.67 -20.82 54.60
CA TYR A 262 2.26 -21.25 54.53
C TYR A 262 1.12 -20.33 54.99
N GLY A 263 0.09 -20.23 54.15
CA GLY A 263 -1.24 -19.81 54.59
C GLY A 263 -2.24 -19.64 53.46
N SER A 264 -2.85 -20.74 53.04
CA SER A 264 -4.12 -20.79 52.32
C SER A 264 -5.22 -20.00 53.04
N ARG A 265 -6.04 -19.25 52.29
CA ARG A 265 -7.44 -18.94 52.65
C ARG A 265 -8.22 -18.35 51.47
N CYS A 266 -9.25 -19.08 51.07
CA CYS A 266 -10.43 -18.59 50.37
C CYS A 266 -11.17 -17.53 51.20
N ARG A 267 -11.65 -16.46 50.54
CA ARG A 267 -12.82 -15.64 50.91
C ARG A 267 -13.39 -15.09 49.59
N SER A 268 -14.49 -15.63 49.09
CA SER A 268 -15.87 -15.15 49.30
C SER A 268 -16.04 -13.67 48.98
N TRP A 269 -16.57 -13.36 47.78
CA TRP A 269 -17.22 -12.09 47.50
C TRP A 269 -18.70 -12.33 47.22
N SER A 270 -19.49 -11.72 48.09
CA SER A 270 -20.93 -11.73 48.21
C SER A 270 -21.56 -10.78 47.18
N THR A 271 -22.59 -11.24 46.49
CA THR A 271 -23.55 -10.42 45.73
C THR A 271 -24.59 -9.80 46.68
N PRO A 272 -25.05 -8.55 46.45
CA PRO A 272 -26.27 -8.03 47.07
C PRO A 272 -27.55 -8.36 46.24
N PRO A 273 -28.75 -8.26 46.84
CA PRO A 273 -29.93 -9.04 46.45
C PRO A 273 -31.05 -8.27 45.71
N GLY A 274 -31.97 -9.05 45.10
CA GLY A 274 -33.34 -8.68 44.66
C GLY A 274 -33.38 -8.09 43.24
N VAL A 275 -34.15 -8.59 42.28
CA VAL A 275 -35.62 -8.75 42.31
C VAL A 275 -36.07 -9.88 41.34
N SER A 276 -36.81 -10.85 41.91
CA SER A 276 -37.85 -11.79 41.37
C SER A 276 -37.69 -12.41 39.96
N ALA A 277 -37.50 -13.73 39.86
CA ALA A 277 -38.53 -14.78 39.70
C ALA A 277 -39.18 -14.79 38.29
N SER A 278 -38.88 -15.78 37.42
CA SER A 278 -39.61 -17.05 37.26
C SER A 278 -38.73 -18.03 36.47
N ILE A 279 -38.40 -19.26 36.94
CA ILE A 279 -39.19 -20.51 36.85
C ILE A 279 -39.62 -20.74 35.37
N GLN A 280 -39.22 -21.76 34.59
CA GLN A 280 -38.86 -23.16 34.85
C GLN A 280 -38.28 -23.79 33.54
N SER A 281 -37.37 -24.78 33.69
CA SER A 281 -37.19 -26.00 32.85
C SER A 281 -37.09 -25.84 31.31
N ALA A 282 -36.04 -26.28 30.61
CA ALA A 282 -35.51 -27.63 30.66
C ALA A 282 -34.10 -27.70 30.06
N ALA A 283 -33.21 -28.46 30.71
CA ALA A 283 -31.99 -28.98 30.13
C ALA A 283 -32.09 -30.51 30.08
N ALA A 284 -31.43 -31.05 29.06
CA ALA A 284 -30.90 -32.41 28.96
C ALA A 284 -31.84 -33.56 28.56
N SER A 285 -31.56 -34.09 27.37
CA SER A 285 -31.30 -35.52 27.15
C SER A 285 -30.31 -35.60 25.99
N TYR A 286 -29.02 -35.71 26.29
CA TYR A 286 -28.22 -36.94 26.24
C TYR A 286 -27.89 -37.42 24.82
N SER A 287 -26.62 -37.24 24.45
CA SER A 287 -25.91 -38.08 23.49
C SER A 287 -25.80 -39.51 24.02
N SER A 288 -25.89 -40.53 23.16
CA SER A 288 -24.81 -41.51 22.91
C SER A 288 -25.35 -42.84 22.37
N GLY A 289 -24.58 -43.43 21.43
CA GLY A 289 -24.52 -44.88 21.19
C GLY A 289 -25.03 -45.29 19.81
N SER A 290 -24.20 -45.34 18.77
CA SER A 290 -23.34 -46.47 18.41
C SER A 290 -24.11 -47.78 18.15
N ARG A 291 -24.38 -48.06 16.87
CA ARG A 291 -24.03 -49.30 16.15
C ARG A 291 -24.06 -49.03 14.66
#